data_AF-C2JY39-F1
#
_entry.id   AF-C2JY39-F1
#
_cell.length_a   1.000
_cell.length_b   1.000
_cell.length_c   1.000
_cell.angle_alpha   90.00
_cell.angle_beta   90.00
_cell.angle_gamma   90.00
#
_symmetry.space_group_name_H-M   'P 1'
#
loop_
_entity.id
_entity.type
_entity.pdbx_description
1 polymer ?
#
loop_
_entity_poly.entity_id
_entity_poly.type
_entity_poly.pdbx_seq_one_letter_code
_entity_poly.pdbx_strand_id
1 'polypeptide(L)' 'MPEVLDYLAGERHISTSKLQRVFSIGYNRAANLIDTLEAKHLVSAAKGAKPREVYYTQAKEEEHS' A
#
# COMPACT_ATOMS: atom_id res chain seq x y z
N MET A 1 6.49 -5.67 8.50
CA MET A 1 6.34 -5.16 7.11
C MET A 1 6.29 -6.24 6.02
N PRO A 2 6.84 -7.47 6.16
CA PRO A 2 6.78 -8.46 5.08
C PRO A 2 5.35 -8.79 4.64
N GLU A 3 4.45 -9.02 5.61
CA GLU A 3 3.04 -9.37 5.37
C GLU A 3 2.26 -8.32 4.57
N VAL A 4 2.65 -7.05 4.67
CA VAL A 4 1.93 -5.96 4.02
C VAL A 4 2.37 -5.79 2.58
N LEU A 5 3.65 -6.03 2.30
CA LEU A 5 4.18 -6.06 0.95
C LEU A 5 3.60 -7.24 0.17
N ASP A 6 3.52 -8.42 0.81
CA ASP A 6 2.89 -9.59 0.22
C ASP A 6 1.41 -9.33 -0.10
N TYR A 7 0.68 -8.71 0.83
CA TYR A 7 -0.69 -8.27 0.60
C TYR A 7 -0.82 -7.26 -0.55
N LEU A 8 0.08 -6.28 -0.63
CA LEU A 8 0.09 -5.27 -1.70
C LEU A 8 0.27 -5.90 -3.08
N ALA A 9 1.10 -6.94 -3.21
CA ALA A 9 1.38 -7.57 -4.50
C ALA A 9 0.11 -8.12 -5.20
N GLY A 10 -0.91 -8.49 -4.43
CA GLY A 10 -2.20 -8.96 -4.94
C GLY A 10 -3.26 -7.87 -5.12
N GLU A 11 -2.95 -6.61 -4.80
CA GLU A 11 -3.93 -5.54 -4.70
C GLU A 11 -3.67 -4.43 -5.71
N ARG A 12 -4.73 -3.97 -6.39
CA ARG A 12 -4.65 -2.80 -7.30
C ARG A 12 -4.79 -1.48 -6.56
N HIS A 13 -5.55 -1.49 -5.47
CA HIS A 13 -5.88 -0.28 -4.72
C HIS A 13 -5.88 -0.59 -3.23
N ILE A 14 -5.36 0.37 -2.46
CA ILE A 14 -5.31 0.30 -1.01
C ILE A 14 -5.81 1.58 -0.35
N SER A 15 -6.36 1.43 0.85
CA SER A 15 -6.83 2.53 1.68
C SER A 15 -6.54 2.23 3.14
N THR A 16 -6.51 3.29 3.95
CA THR A 16 -6.31 3.20 5.40
C THR A 16 -7.33 2.25 6.04
N SER A 17 -8.61 2.39 5.68
CA SER A 17 -9.68 1.53 6.20
C SER A 17 -9.59 0.06 5.73
N LYS A 18 -9.02 -0.20 4.55
CA LYS A 18 -8.75 -1.56 4.08
C LYS A 18 -7.65 -2.21 4.92
N LEU A 19 -6.56 -1.50 5.19
CA LEU A 19 -5.49 -1.96 6.09
C LEU A 19 -6.01 -2.20 7.52
N GLN A 20 -6.86 -1.32 8.05
CA GLN A 20 -7.46 -1.50 9.38
C GLN A 20 -8.18 -2.85 9.50
N ARG A 21 -8.96 -3.23 8.47
CA ARG A 21 -9.74 -4.48 8.48
C ARG A 21 -8.88 -5.72 8.27
N VAL A 22 -7.96 -5.67 7.30
CA VAL A 22 -7.11 -6.82 6.96
C VAL A 22 -6.12 -7.14 8.07
N PHE A 23 -5.48 -6.13 8.63
CA PHE A 23 -4.45 -6.29 9.65
C PHE A 23 -4.98 -6.12 11.09
N SER A 24 -6.29 -5.89 11.25
CA SER A 24 -6.91 -5.64 12.57
C SER A 24 -6.19 -4.55 13.39
N ILE A 25 -5.85 -3.44 12.73
CA ILE A 25 -5.11 -2.31 13.32
C ILE A 25 -5.99 -1.05 13.43
N GLY A 26 -5.65 -0.19 14.40
CA GLY A 26 -6.28 1.12 14.55
C GLY A 26 -5.89 2.09 13.44
N TYR A 27 -6.70 3.15 13.27
CA TYR A 27 -6.56 4.14 12.20
C TYR A 27 -5.13 4.72 12.10
N ASN A 28 -4.55 5.18 13.22
CA ASN A 28 -3.21 5.79 13.22
C ASN A 28 -2.13 4.84 12.71
N ARG A 29 -2.21 3.55 13.07
CA ARG A 29 -1.25 2.54 12.59
C ARG A 29 -1.41 2.31 11.09
N ALA A 30 -2.64 2.23 10.60
CA ALA A 30 -2.91 2.09 9.17
C ALA A 30 -2.49 3.32 8.37
N ALA A 31 -2.69 4.52 8.91
CA ALA A 31 -2.30 5.78 8.26
C ALA A 31 -0.77 5.86 8.12
N ASN A 32 -0.04 5.65 9.21
CA ASN A 32 1.43 5.61 9.19
C ASN A 32 1.97 4.56 8.21
N LEU A 33 1.27 3.43 8.10
CA LEU A 33 1.64 2.38 7.17
C LEU A 33 1.47 2.84 5.72
N ILE A 34 0.32 3.44 5.38
CA ILE A 34 0.07 4.03 4.06
C ILE A 34 1.14 5.07 3.72
N ASP A 35 1.47 5.96 4.66
CA ASP A 35 2.47 7.00 4.45
C ASP A 35 3.86 6.40 4.24
N THR A 36 4.19 5.32 4.95
CA THR A 36 5.45 4.58 4.74
C THR A 36 5.50 3.93 3.35
N LEU A 37 4.38 3.41 2.85
CA LEU A 37 4.30 2.83 1.50
C LEU A 37 4.45 3.91 0.42
N GLU A 38 3.85 5.08 0.62
CA GLU A 38 3.98 6.23 -0.28
C GLU A 38 5.42 6.73 -0.30
N ALA A 39 6.06 6.89 0.87
CA ALA A 39 7.45 7.33 0.98
C ALA A 39 8.44 6.36 0.31
N LYS A 40 8.05 5.09 0.15
CA LYS A 40 8.80 4.07 -0.57
C LYS A 40 8.42 3.95 -2.05
N HIS A 41 7.56 4.84 -2.56
CA HIS A 41 7.01 4.80 -3.92
C HIS A 41 6.29 3.49 -4.27
N LEU A 42 5.72 2.80 -3.29
CA LEU A 42 4.97 1.55 -3.48
C LEU A 42 3.49 1.78 -3.75
N VAL A 43 2.97 2.96 -3.40
CA VAL A 43 1.59 3.38 -3.65
C VAL A 43 1.56 4.84 -4.11
N SER A 44 0.49 5.24 -4.78
CA SER A 44 0.27 6.60 -5.23
C SER A 44 0.10 7.60 -4.08
N ALA A 45 0.33 8.87 -4.38
CA ALA A 45 -0.02 9.96 -3.46
C ALA A 45 -1.52 9.99 -3.13
N ALA A 46 -1.86 10.59 -1.99
CA ALA A 46 -3.26 10.77 -1.59
C ALA A 46 -3.98 11.71 -2.58
N LYS A 47 -5.16 11.28 -3.06
CA LYS A 47 -6.01 12.10 -3.95
C LYS A 47 -7.42 12.22 -3.39
N GLY A 48 -7.56 13.04 -2.36
CA GLY A 48 -8.81 13.22 -1.62
C GLY A 48 -9.25 11.91 -0.97
N ALA A 49 -10.53 11.56 -1.10
CA ALA A 49 -11.10 10.33 -0.55
C ALA A 49 -10.88 9.08 -1.41
N LYS A 50 -10.22 9.20 -2.58
CA LYS A 50 -9.99 8.07 -3.47
C LYS A 50 -8.93 7.12 -2.89
N PRO A 51 -9.08 5.81 -3.08
CA PRO A 51 -8.05 4.85 -2.67
C PRO A 51 -6.76 5.07 -3.47
N ARG A 52 -5.63 4.76 -2.86
CA ARG A 52 -4.30 4.88 -3.48
C ARG A 52 -4.08 3.71 -4.44
N GLU A 53 -3.51 3.99 -5.60
CA GLU A 53 -3.10 2.96 -6.55
C GLU A 53 -1.84 2.27 -6.02
N VAL A 54 -1.76 0.96 -6.20
CA VAL A 54 -0.60 0.16 -5.78
C VAL A 54 0.35 0.01 -6.97
N TYR A 55 1.61 0.40 -6.77
CA TYR A 55 2.68 0.24 -7.76
C TYR A 55 3.49 -1.03 -7.53
N TYR A 56 3.42 -1.57 -6.30
CA TYR A 56 4.04 -2.84 -5.96
C TYR A 56 3.26 -4.01 -6.57
N THR A 57 3.78 -4.56 -7.65
CA THR A 57 3.29 -5.80 -8.24
C THR A 57 4.46 -6.78 -8.27
N GLN A 58 4.21 -8.08 -8.03
CA GLN A 58 5.23 -9.13 -8.19
C GLN A 58 5.77 -9.24 -9.64
N ALA A 59 5.29 -8.41 -10.57
CA ALA A 59 5.59 -8.46 -12.00
C ALA A 59 6.62 -7.41 -12.48
N LYS A 60 7.36 -6.73 -11.59
CA LYS A 60 8.41 -5.78 -11.99
C LYS A 60 9.77 -6.05 -11.35
N GLU A 61 10.40 -7.15 -11.78
CA GLU A 61 11.87 -7.27 -11.79
C GLU A 61 12.48 -7.05 -13.19
N GLU A 62 11.67 -6.72 -14.20
CA GLU A 62 12.15 -6.34 -15.54
C GLU A 62 12.00 -4.85 -15.76
N GLU A 63 12.93 -4.04 -15.25
CA GLU A 63 13.28 -2.71 -15.77
C GLU A 63 14.37 -2.11 -14.86
N HIS A 64 15.58 -2.61 -15.01
CA HIS A 64 16.83 -1.84 -14.93
C HIS A 64 17.87 -2.69 -15.67
N SER A 65 17.71 -2.74 -17.01
CA SER A 65 18.84 -2.92 -17.93
C SER A 65 19.66 -1.63 -17.98
#